data_AF-A0A420HWB1-F1
#
_entry.id   AF-A0A420HWB1-F1
#
_cell.length_a   1.000
_cell.length_b   1.000
_cell.length_c   1.000
_cell.angle_alpha   90.00
_cell.angle_beta   90.00
_cell.angle_gamma   90.00
#
_symmetry.space_group_name_H-M   'P 1'
#
loop_
_entity.id
_entity.type
_entity.pdbx_description
1 polymer ?
#
loop_
_entity_poly.entity_id
_entity_poly.type
_entity_poly.pdbx_seq_one_letter_code
_entity_poly.pdbx_strand_id
1 'polypeptide(L)'
;MGFGPFSEVLNLEQDFYEDGFEQGLADGEAAGKSEGRTLGLEKGFEKFCETGRLYGRSLIWANQLFPHQNQKSHVGREEKAEEKREPDASSSLPEINPVLSNIPNSQKLAKSIKALHALVEPETLSFENTEEAVSDFDDRIKRARAKFKLIEKLIDN
;
A
#
# COMPACT_ATOMS: atom_id res chain seq x y z
N MET A 1 44.53 -41.28 23.85
CA MET A 1 45.43 -40.12 23.89
C MET A 1 45.05 -39.32 25.13
N GLY A 2 45.95 -39.25 26.12
CA GLY A 2 45.65 -38.64 27.41
C GLY A 2 45.79 -37.12 27.31
N PHE A 3 44.71 -36.40 27.56
CA PHE A 3 44.76 -34.97 27.84
C PHE A 3 45.58 -34.77 29.12
N GLY A 4 46.64 -33.96 29.05
CA GLY A 4 47.46 -33.63 30.21
C GLY A 4 46.68 -32.74 31.19
N PRO A 5 47.02 -32.72 32.48
CA PRO A 5 46.26 -32.01 33.51
C PRO A 5 46.13 -30.49 33.32
N PHE A 6 46.87 -29.89 32.37
CA PHE A 6 46.85 -28.46 32.07
C PHE A 6 46.30 -28.12 30.68
N SER A 7 45.80 -29.10 29.91
CA SER A 7 45.29 -28.84 28.55
C SER A 7 44.08 -27.92 28.55
N GLU A 8 43.24 -27.97 29.58
CA GLU A 8 42.09 -27.09 29.76
C GLU A 8 42.53 -25.62 29.94
N VAL A 9 43.59 -25.36 30.71
CA VAL A 9 44.12 -24.00 30.91
C VAL A 9 44.84 -23.49 29.66
N LEU A 10 45.50 -24.38 28.92
CA LEU A 10 46.23 -24.03 27.70
C LEU A 10 45.30 -23.75 26.51
N ASN A 11 44.12 -24.37 26.47
CA ASN A 11 43.13 -24.18 25.41
C ASN A 11 42.03 -23.17 25.78
N LEU A 12 41.99 -22.70 27.03
CA LEU A 12 40.95 -21.84 27.56
C LEU A 12 40.62 -20.62 26.67
N GLU A 13 41.64 -19.96 26.10
CA GLU A 13 41.44 -18.82 25.19
C GLU A 13 40.71 -19.26 23.91
N GLN A 14 41.13 -20.38 23.33
CA GLN A 14 40.54 -20.93 22.11
C GLN A 14 39.11 -21.39 22.37
N ASP A 15 38.86 -22.05 23.50
CA ASP A 15 37.54 -22.51 23.90
C ASP A 15 36.58 -21.31 24.08
N PHE A 16 36.99 -20.26 24.79
CA PHE A 16 36.17 -19.04 24.93
C PHE A 16 35.98 -18.27 23.62
N TYR A 17 36.98 -18.30 22.72
CA TYR A 17 36.85 -17.70 21.39
C TYR A 17 35.81 -18.44 20.54
N GLU A 18 35.88 -19.77 20.52
CA GLU A 18 34.94 -20.63 19.81
C GLU A 18 33.52 -20.47 20.39
N ASP A 19 33.37 -20.53 21.71
CA ASP A 19 32.10 -20.32 22.40
C ASP A 19 31.50 -18.95 22.06
N GLY A 20 32.31 -17.88 22.15
CA GLY A 20 31.86 -16.52 21.84
C GLY A 20 31.51 -16.35 20.35
N PHE A 21 32.24 -17.01 19.45
CA PHE A 21 31.95 -17.00 18.02
C PHE A 21 30.66 -17.73 17.70
N GLU A 22 30.48 -18.94 18.23
CA GLU A 22 29.26 -19.74 18.02
C GLU A 22 28.04 -19.04 18.60
N GLN A 23 28.16 -18.48 19.81
CA GLN A 23 27.10 -17.70 20.43
C GLN A 23 26.77 -16.45 19.61
N GLY A 24 27.78 -15.67 19.19
CA GLY A 24 27.59 -14.48 18.37
C GLY A 24 26.99 -14.79 17.00
N LEU A 25 27.36 -15.94 16.40
CA LEU A 25 26.82 -16.40 15.13
C LEU A 25 25.34 -16.80 15.28
N ALA A 26 25.00 -17.57 16.32
CA ALA A 26 23.63 -17.97 16.61
C ALA A 26 22.73 -16.77 16.90
N ASP A 27 23.20 -15.84 17.73
CA ASP A 27 22.48 -14.60 18.04
C ASP A 27 22.34 -13.72 16.79
N GLY A 28 23.38 -13.61 15.97
CA GLY A 28 23.36 -12.87 14.71
C GLY A 28 22.37 -13.45 13.70
N GLU A 29 22.31 -14.77 13.55
CA GLU A 29 21.34 -15.44 12.67
C GLU A 29 19.90 -15.23 13.16
N ALA A 30 19.66 -15.37 14.46
CA ALA A 30 18.34 -15.15 15.06
C ALA A 30 17.90 -13.68 14.92
N ALA A 31 18.77 -12.73 15.27
CA ALA A 31 18.53 -11.31 15.15
C ALA A 31 18.27 -10.92 13.69
N GLY A 32 19.13 -11.34 12.76
CA GLY A 32 19.00 -11.03 11.33
C GLY A 32 17.70 -11.53 10.72
N LYS A 33 17.24 -12.75 11.08
CA LYS A 33 15.93 -13.27 10.64
C LYS A 33 14.76 -12.44 11.19
N SER A 34 14.81 -12.08 12.47
CA SER A 34 13.74 -11.31 13.12
C SER A 34 13.65 -9.88 12.61
N GLU A 35 14.80 -9.23 12.42
CA GLU A 35 14.92 -7.87 11.89
C GLU A 35 14.49 -7.84 10.42
N GLY A 36 15.00 -8.76 9.60
CA GLY A 36 14.66 -8.85 8.18
C GLY A 36 13.16 -9.03 7.96
N ARG A 37 12.50 -9.87 8.77
CA ARG A 37 11.04 -10.04 8.73
C ARG A 37 10.30 -8.76 9.09
N THR A 38 10.72 -8.09 10.16
CA THR A 38 10.08 -6.86 10.64
C THR A 38 10.21 -5.75 9.61
N LEU A 39 11.42 -5.54 9.08
CA LEU A 39 11.71 -4.55 8.05
C LEU A 39 10.94 -4.83 6.75
N GLY A 40 10.88 -6.10 6.33
CA GLY A 40 10.12 -6.52 5.15
C GLY A 40 8.64 -6.20 5.27
N LEU A 41 8.02 -6.47 6.43
CA LEU A 41 6.63 -6.12 6.70
C LEU A 41 6.39 -4.60 6.70
N GLU A 42 7.25 -3.85 7.37
CA GLU A 42 7.15 -2.38 7.43
C GLU A 42 7.23 -1.77 6.03
N LYS A 43 8.24 -2.16 5.24
CA LYS A 43 8.44 -1.66 3.89
C LYS A 43 7.36 -2.11 2.92
N GLY A 44 6.90 -3.35 3.04
CA GLY A 44 5.78 -3.86 2.26
C GLY A 44 4.52 -3.03 2.51
N PHE A 45 4.17 -2.81 3.77
CA PHE A 45 3.00 -2.01 4.17
C PHE A 45 3.10 -0.57 3.65
N GLU A 46 4.24 0.09 3.84
CA GLU A 46 4.48 1.47 3.36
C GLU A 46 4.18 1.60 1.85
N LYS A 47 4.75 0.70 1.04
CA LYS A 47 4.56 0.70 -0.41
C LYS A 47 3.12 0.36 -0.82
N PHE A 48 2.47 -0.57 -0.12
CA PHE A 48 1.06 -0.91 -0.37
C PHE A 48 0.12 0.25 -0.04
N CYS A 49 0.33 0.96 1.07
CA CYS A 49 -0.45 2.15 1.42
C CYS A 49 -0.33 3.24 0.35
N GLU A 50 0.87 3.49 -0.16
CA GLU A 50 1.05 4.46 -1.24
C GLU A 50 0.33 4.03 -2.52
N THR A 51 0.45 2.76 -2.89
CA THR A 51 -0.24 2.18 -4.06
C THR A 51 -1.75 2.29 -3.92
N GLY A 52 -2.30 1.97 -2.74
CA GLY A 52 -3.72 2.13 -2.43
C GLY A 52 -4.18 3.58 -2.54
N ARG A 53 -3.35 4.55 -2.11
CA ARG A 53 -3.64 5.97 -2.30
C ARG A 53 -3.70 6.36 -3.78
N LEU A 54 -2.77 5.87 -4.60
CA LEU A 54 -2.78 6.11 -6.05
C LEU A 54 -3.99 5.44 -6.73
N TYR A 55 -4.34 4.22 -6.30
CA TYR A 55 -5.51 3.50 -6.77
C TYR A 55 -6.80 4.27 -6.49
N GLY A 56 -7.03 4.71 -5.25
CA GLY A 56 -8.19 5.51 -4.89
C GLY A 56 -8.30 6.82 -5.69
N ARG A 57 -7.18 7.53 -5.89
CA ARG A 57 -7.16 8.73 -6.75
C ARG A 57 -7.52 8.41 -8.20
N SER A 58 -7.00 7.31 -8.74
CA SER A 58 -7.30 6.89 -10.11
C SER A 58 -8.79 6.57 -10.31
N LEU A 59 -9.45 5.98 -9.32
CA LEU A 59 -10.89 5.71 -9.33
C LEU A 59 -11.72 7.00 -9.31
N ILE A 60 -11.39 7.94 -8.41
CA ILE A 60 -12.08 9.22 -8.31
C ILE A 60 -11.98 9.98 -9.65
N TRP A 61 -10.78 10.06 -10.22
CA TRP A 61 -10.55 10.73 -11.50
C TRP A 61 -11.24 10.03 -12.67
N ALA A 62 -11.27 8.69 -12.68
CA ALA A 62 -12.01 7.94 -13.69
C ALA A 62 -13.52 8.26 -13.64
N ASN A 63 -14.10 8.30 -12.44
CA ASN A 63 -15.52 8.65 -12.25
C ASN A 63 -15.84 10.09 -12.65
N GLN A 64 -14.90 11.02 -12.50
CA GLN A 64 -15.06 12.42 -12.92
C GLN A 64 -14.99 12.62 -14.44
N LEU A 65 -14.14 11.85 -15.14
CA LEU A 65 -14.01 11.94 -16.60
C LEU A 65 -15.11 11.19 -17.36
N PHE A 66 -15.64 10.13 -16.76
CA PHE A 66 -16.73 9.33 -17.30
C PHE A 66 -17.95 9.40 -16.37
N PRO A 67 -18.55 10.59 -16.14
CA PRO A 67 -19.78 10.67 -15.37
C PRO A 67 -20.81 9.79 -16.06
N HIS A 68 -21.29 8.76 -15.36
CA HIS A 68 -22.32 7.88 -15.89
C HIS A 68 -23.50 8.74 -16.38
N GLN A 69 -23.93 8.49 -17.63
CA GLN A 69 -25.15 9.00 -18.26
C GLN A 69 -26.46 8.55 -17.56
N ASN A 70 -26.46 8.35 -16.24
CA ASN A 70 -27.58 7.80 -15.48
C ASN A 70 -28.00 8.69 -14.29
N GLN A 71 -28.36 9.94 -14.59
CA GLN A 71 -29.34 10.70 -13.80
C GLN A 71 -30.25 11.53 -14.72
N LYS A 72 -31.08 10.85 -15.52
CA LYS A 72 -32.35 11.40 -16.02
C LYS A 72 -33.50 10.65 -15.37
N SER A 73 -33.82 11.04 -14.12
CA SER A 73 -35.09 10.80 -13.39
C SER A 73 -34.78 11.10 -11.92
N HIS A 74 -35.41 12.03 -11.19
CA HIS A 74 -36.73 12.63 -11.33
C HIS A 74 -36.72 13.94 -10.53
N VAL A 75 -36.95 15.09 -11.19
CA VAL A 75 -37.38 16.31 -10.49
C VAL A 75 -38.90 16.25 -10.39
N GLY A 76 -39.41 16.32 -9.15
CA GLY A 76 -40.75 16.78 -8.81
C GLY A 76 -41.87 15.73 -8.78
N ARG A 77 -42.41 15.45 -7.59
CA ARG A 77 -43.80 15.75 -7.22
C ARG A 77 -44.04 15.42 -5.74
N GLU A 78 -44.26 16.47 -4.94
CA GLU A 78 -44.89 16.39 -3.63
C GLU A 78 -46.31 15.83 -3.78
N GLU A 79 -46.66 14.75 -3.07
CA GLU A 79 -48.00 14.56 -2.50
C GLU A 79 -47.86 13.79 -1.15
N LYS A 80 -48.55 14.33 -0.14
CA LYS A 80 -48.57 13.95 1.29
C LYS A 80 -49.09 12.53 1.56
N ALA A 81 -48.52 11.86 2.56
CA ALA A 81 -49.28 11.12 3.59
C ALA A 81 -48.38 10.90 4.82
N GLU A 82 -48.98 11.04 6.00
CA GLU A 82 -48.37 11.31 7.30
C GLU A 82 -48.73 10.17 8.26
N GLU A 83 -47.75 9.47 8.87
CA GLU A 83 -47.98 8.73 10.12
C GLU A 83 -46.68 8.43 10.94
N LYS A 84 -46.35 9.40 11.81
CA LYS A 84 -45.96 9.31 13.25
C LYS A 84 -45.03 8.21 13.84
N ARG A 85 -43.98 8.75 14.50
CA ARG A 85 -43.20 8.33 15.71
C ARG A 85 -41.99 7.42 15.50
N GLU A 86 -40.81 7.59 16.10
CA GLU A 86 -40.11 8.59 16.97
C GLU A 86 -38.59 8.21 16.86
N PRO A 87 -37.63 9.05 17.32
CA PRO A 87 -36.28 9.12 16.77
C PRO A 87 -35.25 8.37 17.61
N ASP A 88 -34.52 7.43 17.00
CA ASP A 88 -33.32 6.84 17.62
C ASP A 88 -32.10 6.95 16.70
N ALA A 89 -31.27 7.94 17.04
CA ALA A 89 -29.82 7.93 16.96
C ALA A 89 -29.14 7.27 15.74
N SER A 90 -29.55 7.61 14.53
CA SER A 90 -28.63 7.51 13.39
C SER A 90 -27.65 8.68 13.50
N SER A 91 -26.42 8.40 13.94
CA SER A 91 -25.30 9.32 13.85
C SER A 91 -25.24 9.88 12.44
N SER A 92 -25.69 11.13 12.28
CA SER A 92 -25.50 11.87 11.04
C SER A 92 -24.00 12.06 10.90
N LEU A 93 -23.36 11.13 10.20
CA LEU A 93 -22.07 11.41 9.59
C LEU A 93 -22.26 12.71 8.83
N PRO A 94 -21.40 13.73 9.05
CA PRO A 94 -21.52 14.96 8.30
C PRO A 94 -21.52 14.57 6.82
N GLU A 95 -22.54 15.01 6.09
CA GLU A 95 -22.53 15.01 4.63
C GLU A 95 -21.37 15.92 4.21
N ILE A 96 -20.17 15.36 4.21
CA ILE A 96 -19.06 15.89 3.46
C ILE A 96 -19.55 15.71 2.03
N ASN A 97 -20.10 16.78 1.45
CA ASN A 97 -20.13 16.94 0.02
C ASN A 97 -18.73 17.44 -0.33
N PRO A 98 -17.72 16.57 -0.56
CA PRO A 98 -16.46 17.06 -1.06
C PRO A 98 -16.81 17.65 -2.43
N VAL A 99 -16.75 18.97 -2.53
CA VAL A 99 -16.80 19.64 -3.82
C VAL A 99 -15.55 19.17 -4.56
N LEU A 100 -15.73 18.10 -5.32
CA LEU A 100 -14.69 17.50 -6.12
C LEU A 100 -14.32 18.51 -7.20
N SER A 101 -13.03 18.81 -7.32
CA SER A 101 -12.54 19.71 -8.36
C SER A 101 -12.91 19.15 -9.73
N ASN A 102 -13.49 20.00 -10.58
CA ASN A 102 -13.82 19.61 -11.94
C ASN A 102 -12.53 19.46 -12.74
N ILE A 103 -12.36 18.31 -13.40
CA ILE A 103 -11.13 17.97 -14.13
C ILE A 103 -11.32 18.23 -15.63
N PRO A 104 -10.32 18.78 -16.34
CA PRO A 104 -10.41 18.98 -17.78
C PRO A 104 -10.59 17.65 -18.53
N ASN A 105 -11.64 17.55 -19.35
CA ASN A 105 -11.91 16.35 -20.14
C ASN A 105 -11.00 16.29 -21.38
N SER A 106 -9.82 15.66 -21.22
CA SER A 106 -8.84 15.46 -22.29
C SER A 106 -8.60 13.98 -22.57
N GLN A 107 -8.55 13.59 -23.84
CA GLN A 107 -8.27 12.21 -24.26
C GLN A 107 -6.88 11.74 -23.75
N LYS A 108 -5.89 12.64 -23.66
CA LYS A 108 -4.56 12.32 -23.13
C LYS A 108 -4.61 12.04 -21.62
N LEU A 109 -5.42 12.79 -20.90
CA LEU A 109 -5.64 12.62 -19.47
C LEU A 109 -6.35 11.30 -19.18
N ALA A 110 -7.44 11.00 -19.90
CA ALA A 110 -8.17 9.74 -19.77
C ALA A 110 -7.28 8.51 -20.01
N LYS A 111 -6.43 8.53 -21.06
CA LYS A 111 -5.44 7.48 -21.32
C LYS A 111 -4.44 7.32 -20.18
N SER A 112 -3.98 8.43 -19.61
CA SER A 112 -3.02 8.43 -18.51
C SER A 112 -3.61 7.90 -17.22
N ILE A 113 -4.86 8.24 -16.89
CA ILE A 113 -5.59 7.72 -15.74
C ILE A 113 -5.84 6.22 -15.88
N LYS A 114 -6.27 5.76 -17.06
CA LYS A 114 -6.44 4.31 -17.32
C LYS A 114 -5.12 3.55 -17.15
N ALA A 115 -4.02 4.11 -17.65
CA ALA A 115 -2.70 3.52 -17.47
C ALA A 115 -2.24 3.52 -16.02
N LEU A 116 -2.52 4.59 -15.26
CA LEU A 116 -2.26 4.63 -13.81
C LEU A 116 -3.05 3.53 -13.09
N HIS A 117 -4.36 3.43 -13.33
CA HIS A 117 -5.23 2.43 -12.70
C HIS A 117 -4.72 1.01 -12.94
N ALA A 118 -4.41 0.67 -14.20
CA ALA A 118 -3.88 -0.66 -14.54
C ALA A 118 -2.55 -1.00 -13.82
N LEU A 119 -1.71 0.00 -13.52
CA LEU A 119 -0.46 -0.22 -12.79
C LEU A 119 -0.68 -0.49 -11.30
N VAL A 120 -1.77 -0.01 -10.70
CA VAL A 120 -2.03 -0.08 -9.25
C VAL A 120 -3.26 -0.93 -8.91
N GLU A 121 -3.78 -1.69 -9.86
CA GLU A 121 -4.95 -2.53 -9.69
C GLU A 121 -4.64 -3.75 -8.80
N PRO A 122 -5.36 -3.93 -7.67
CA PRO A 122 -5.01 -4.92 -6.66
C PRO A 122 -5.05 -6.36 -7.18
N GLU A 123 -6.01 -6.69 -8.03
CA GLU A 123 -6.19 -8.03 -8.62
C GLU A 123 -5.03 -8.47 -9.52
N THR A 124 -4.19 -7.52 -9.95
CA THR A 124 -3.05 -7.80 -10.82
C THR A 124 -1.73 -7.85 -10.06
N LEU A 125 -1.72 -7.58 -8.75
CA LEU A 125 -0.51 -7.57 -7.92
C LEU A 125 -0.27 -8.96 -7.33
N SER A 126 0.99 -9.40 -7.33
CA SER A 126 1.37 -10.58 -6.55
C SER A 126 1.52 -10.19 -5.07
N PHE A 127 1.07 -11.08 -4.19
CA PHE A 127 1.26 -10.97 -2.73
C PHE A 127 2.34 -11.92 -2.21
N GLU A 128 3.06 -12.59 -3.12
CA GLU A 128 4.17 -13.46 -2.76
C GLU A 128 5.40 -12.65 -2.38
N ASN A 129 6.19 -13.16 -1.43
CA ASN A 129 7.47 -12.55 -1.03
C ASN A 129 8.64 -13.19 -1.78
N THR A 130 8.51 -13.34 -3.10
CA THR A 130 9.60 -13.75 -4.00
C THR A 130 10.33 -12.52 -4.53
N GLU A 131 11.61 -12.67 -4.89
CA GLU A 131 12.42 -11.56 -5.40
C GLU A 131 11.79 -10.94 -6.65
N GLU A 132 11.25 -11.79 -7.53
CA GLU A 132 10.58 -11.39 -8.76
C GLU A 132 9.30 -10.60 -8.48
N ALA A 133 8.46 -11.05 -7.53
CA ALA A 133 7.22 -10.37 -7.18
C ALA A 133 7.49 -8.98 -6.56
N VAL A 134 8.48 -8.88 -5.68
CA VAL A 134 8.89 -7.61 -5.07
C VAL A 134 9.45 -6.65 -6.11
N SER A 135 10.28 -7.14 -7.04
CA SER A 135 10.85 -6.31 -8.11
C SER A 135 9.78 -5.79 -9.08
N ASP A 136 8.84 -6.64 -9.52
CA ASP A 136 7.74 -6.18 -10.40
C ASP A 136 6.90 -5.11 -9.70
N PHE A 137 6.58 -5.32 -8.42
CA PHE A 137 5.83 -4.37 -7.61
C PHE A 137 6.52 -3.01 -7.53
N ASP A 138 7.83 -2.98 -7.27
CA ASP A 138 8.62 -1.75 -7.22
C ASP A 138 8.66 -1.02 -8.58
N ASP A 139 8.82 -1.77 -9.68
CA ASP A 139 8.79 -1.21 -11.03
C ASP A 139 7.41 -0.65 -11.40
N ARG A 140 6.34 -1.29 -10.93
CA ARG A 140 4.97 -0.80 -11.11
C ARG A 140 4.73 0.48 -10.33
N ILE A 141 5.11 0.54 -9.05
CA ILE A 141 5.00 1.76 -8.24
C ILE A 141 5.79 2.91 -8.85
N LYS A 142 7.02 2.65 -9.31
CA LYS A 142 7.86 3.65 -9.97
C LYS A 142 7.18 4.23 -11.22
N ARG A 143 6.61 3.36 -12.07
CA ARG A 143 5.84 3.77 -13.25
C ARG A 143 4.56 4.50 -12.87
N ALA A 144 3.85 4.05 -11.83
CA ALA A 144 2.62 4.68 -11.33
C ALA A 144 2.90 6.10 -10.83
N ARG A 145 3.96 6.32 -10.04
CA ARG A 145 4.40 7.66 -9.60
C ARG A 145 4.69 8.59 -10.77
N ALA A 146 5.32 8.07 -11.83
CA ALA A 146 5.57 8.85 -13.04
C ALA A 146 4.27 9.25 -13.77
N LYS A 147 3.32 8.31 -13.89
CA LYS A 147 1.98 8.59 -14.46
C LYS A 147 1.18 9.57 -13.62
N PHE A 148 1.24 9.44 -12.31
CA PHE A 148 0.60 10.34 -11.36
C PHE A 148 1.10 11.79 -11.53
N LYS A 149 2.41 12.01 -11.56
CA LYS A 149 2.99 13.34 -11.82
C LYS A 149 2.59 13.93 -13.17
N LEU A 150 2.45 13.08 -14.20
CA LEU A 150 1.96 13.52 -15.51
C LEU A 150 0.50 13.96 -15.44
N ILE A 151 -0.34 13.23 -14.69
CA ILE A 151 -1.74 13.57 -14.49
C ILE A 151 -1.88 14.89 -13.74
N GLU A 152 -1.13 15.11 -12.65
CA GLU A 152 -1.13 16.39 -11.93
C GLU A 152 -0.84 17.56 -12.87
N LYS A 153 0.22 17.47 -13.68
CA LYS A 153 0.56 18.49 -14.68
C LYS A 153 -0.51 18.71 -15.74
N LEU A 154 -1.33 17.71 -16.04
CA LEU A 154 -2.42 17.81 -17.02
C LEU A 154 -3.71 18.38 -16.40
N ILE A 155 -3.85 18.32 -15.07
CA ILE A 155 -4.96 18.92 -14.34
C ILE A 155 -4.67 20.39 -14.04
N ASP A 156 -3.41 20.71 -13.74
CA ASP A 156 -2.97 22.08 -13.39
C ASP A 156 -2.75 22.99 -14.61
N ASN A 157 -2.74 22.45 -15.84
CA ASN A 157 -2.68 23.20 -17.12
C ASN A 157 -4.08 23.47 -17.66
#